data_AF-A0A537UQ58-F1
#
_entry.id   AF-A0A537UQ58-F1
#
_cell.length_a   1.000
_cell.length_b   1.000
_cell.length_c   1.000
_cell.angle_alpha   90.00
_cell.angle_beta   90.00
_cell.angle_gamma   90.00
#
_symmetry.space_group_name_H-M   'P 1'
#
loop_
_entity.id
_entity.type
_entity.pdbx_description
1 polymer ?
#
loop_
_entity_poly.entity_id
_entity_poly.type
_entity_poly.pdbx_seq_one_letter_code
_entity_poly.pdbx_strand_id
1 'polypeptide(L)'
;MKILFWIAILGAGLLMPGASAKADYEVMTRNDILFAEHDGVRLLGDFYAPKGVEKAPVLVAVHGGGWQVGNRKFYTNWGPYL
;
A
#
# COMPACT_ATOMS: atom_id res chain seq x y z
N MET A 1 -28.86 -43.24 -27.65
CA MET A 1 -27.72 -42.51 -27.07
C MET A 1 -27.78 -41.08 -27.63
N LYS A 2 -28.41 -40.14 -26.91
CA LYS A 2 -28.63 -38.75 -27.40
C LYS A 2 -27.38 -37.91 -27.10
N ILE A 3 -26.58 -37.63 -28.13
CA ILE A 3 -25.55 -36.59 -28.09
C ILE A 3 -26.17 -35.33 -28.67
N LEU A 4 -26.64 -34.47 -27.79
CA LEU A 4 -26.88 -33.07 -28.09
C LEU A 4 -26.53 -32.28 -26.82
N PHE A 5 -26.11 -31.04 -27.03
CA PHE A 5 -26.24 -29.87 -26.15
C PHE A 5 -25.02 -29.53 -25.24
N TRP A 6 -24.35 -28.35 -25.19
CA TRP A 6 -24.61 -26.94 -25.59
C TRP A 6 -23.31 -26.14 -25.90
N ILE A 7 -23.47 -25.12 -26.74
CA ILE A 7 -22.61 -23.92 -26.83
C ILE A 7 -22.88 -23.03 -25.61
N ALA A 8 -21.86 -22.28 -25.17
CA ALA A 8 -21.87 -21.07 -24.35
C ALA A 8 -21.35 -21.22 -22.91
N ILE A 9 -20.08 -20.86 -22.71
CA ILE A 9 -19.70 -19.87 -21.67
C ILE A 9 -18.67 -18.92 -22.31
N LEU A 10 -19.17 -18.04 -23.17
CA LEU A 10 -18.58 -16.73 -23.40
C LEU A 10 -19.14 -15.83 -22.29
N GLY A 11 -18.27 -15.18 -21.52
CA GLY A 11 -18.69 -14.07 -20.66
C GLY A 11 -18.76 -14.38 -19.16
N ALA A 12 -17.62 -14.49 -18.49
CA ALA A 12 -17.52 -14.19 -17.06
C ALA A 12 -16.13 -13.66 -16.63
N GLY A 13 -15.28 -13.26 -17.58
CA GLY A 13 -13.89 -12.84 -17.29
C GLY A 13 -13.69 -11.34 -17.02
N LEU A 14 -14.71 -10.50 -17.22
CA LEU A 14 -14.55 -9.04 -17.16
C LEU A 14 -15.54 -8.38 -16.18
N LEU A 15 -15.47 -8.80 -14.92
CA LEU A 15 -15.85 -7.92 -13.82
C LEU A 15 -14.68 -7.89 -12.83
N MET A 16 -13.51 -7.46 -13.32
CA MET A 16 -12.63 -6.71 -12.44
C MET A 16 -13.32 -5.36 -12.26
N PRO A 17 -13.74 -4.98 -11.04
CA PRO A 17 -14.08 -3.59 -10.79
C PRO A 17 -12.76 -2.81 -10.88
N GLY A 18 -12.40 -2.39 -12.09
CA GLY A 18 -11.41 -1.35 -12.37
C GLY A 18 -11.97 0.05 -12.07
N ALA A 19 -12.91 0.14 -11.13
CA ALA A 19 -13.34 1.40 -10.58
C ALA A 19 -12.45 1.69 -9.37
N SER A 20 -11.26 2.24 -9.62
CA SER A 20 -10.62 3.08 -8.63
C SER A 20 -11.49 4.33 -8.50
N ALA A 21 -12.57 4.21 -7.73
CA ALA A 21 -13.19 5.39 -7.17
C ALA A 21 -12.08 6.11 -6.40
N LYS A 22 -11.96 7.42 -6.60
CA LYS A 22 -11.08 8.27 -5.80
C LYS A 22 -11.64 8.25 -4.38
N ALA A 23 -11.34 7.18 -3.64
CA ALA A 23 -11.70 7.07 -2.26
C ALA A 23 -10.90 8.15 -1.55
N ASP A 24 -11.58 9.09 -0.92
CA ASP A 24 -10.97 9.88 0.15
C ASP A 24 -10.69 8.90 1.28
N TYR A 25 -9.59 8.16 1.17
CA TYR A 25 -9.17 7.22 2.20
C TYR A 25 -8.63 8.04 3.36
N GLU A 26 -9.33 7.97 4.49
CA GLU A 26 -8.81 8.51 5.74
C GLU A 26 -7.53 7.74 6.09
N VAL A 27 -6.40 8.45 6.16
CA VAL A 27 -5.10 7.84 6.47
C VAL A 27 -4.82 7.98 7.95
N MET A 28 -4.57 6.86 8.62
CA MET A 28 -4.00 6.85 9.95
C MET A 28 -2.47 6.98 9.85
N THR A 29 -1.90 7.93 10.60
CA THR A 29 -0.45 8.13 10.66
C THR A 29 0.07 7.76 12.03
N ARG A 30 1.10 6.92 12.09
CA ARG A 30 1.85 6.59 13.30
C ARG A 30 3.30 7.00 13.08
N ASN A 31 3.69 8.10 13.71
CA ASN A 31 5.06 8.59 13.59
C ASN A 31 6.00 7.86 14.56
N ASP A 32 7.29 7.88 14.24
CA ASP A 32 8.39 7.55 15.15
C ASP A 32 8.37 6.09 15.63
N ILE A 33 7.88 5.17 14.80
CA ILE A 33 7.90 3.73 15.07
C ILE A 33 9.35 3.26 15.06
N LEU A 34 9.82 2.76 16.20
CA LEU A 34 11.08 2.03 16.29
C LEU A 34 10.92 0.68 15.60
N PHE A 35 11.65 0.47 14.51
CA PHE A 35 11.63 -0.81 13.77
C PHE A 35 12.90 -1.63 13.96
N ALA A 36 14.02 -0.99 14.32
CA ALA A 36 15.27 -1.68 14.62
C ALA A 36 16.19 -0.80 15.47
N GLU A 37 17.15 -1.43 16.14
CA GLU A 37 18.28 -0.77 16.77
C GLU A 37 19.56 -1.46 16.32
N HIS A 38 20.56 -0.70 15.90
CA HIS A 38 21.85 -1.21 15.46
C HIS A 38 22.95 -0.28 15.96
N ASP A 39 23.97 -0.84 16.61
CA ASP A 39 25.10 -0.07 17.18
C ASP A 39 24.65 1.11 18.08
N GLY A 40 23.57 0.90 18.85
CA GLY A 40 22.96 1.93 19.71
C GLY A 40 22.19 3.02 18.95
N VAL A 41 22.07 2.90 17.63
CA VAL A 41 21.28 3.82 16.80
C VAL A 41 19.87 3.27 16.62
N ARG A 42 18.88 4.04 17.08
CA ARG A 42 17.46 3.73 16.90
C ARG A 42 17.02 4.11 15.49
N LEU A 43 16.54 3.11 14.74
CA LEU A 43 16.00 3.30 13.40
C LEU A 43 14.48 3.48 13.49
N LEU A 44 14.02 4.68 13.12
CA LEU A 44 12.62 5.10 13.23
C LEU A 44 11.98 5.26 11.86
N GLY A 45 10.73 4.83 11.72
CA GLY A 45 9.90 5.03 10.53
C GLY A 45 8.55 5.65 10.87
N ASP A 46 7.93 6.29 9.89
CA ASP A 46 6.55 6.74 9.98
C ASP A 46 5.68 5.78 9.17
N PHE A 47 4.55 5.35 9.74
CA PHE A 47 3.65 4.40 9.11
C PHE A 47 2.32 5.07 8.77
N TYR A 48 1.95 4.97 7.49
CA TYR A 48 0.71 5.45 6.94
C TYR A 48 -0.14 4.23 6.56
N ALA A 49 -1.40 4.22 6.95
CA ALA A 49 -2.32 3.17 6.52
C ALA A 49 -3.72 3.72 6.24
N PRO A 50 -4.43 3.14 5.26
CA PRO A 50 -5.85 3.40 5.10
C PRO A 50 -6.61 2.89 6.32
N LYS A 51 -7.48 3.73 6.88
CA LYS A 51 -8.31 3.37 8.03
C LYS A 51 -9.29 2.28 7.65
N GLY A 52 -9.44 1.28 8.52
CA GLY A 52 -10.40 0.18 8.35
C GLY A 52 -9.98 -0.93 7.39
N VAL A 53 -8.73 -0.93 6.91
CA VAL A 53 -8.21 -2.00 6.05
C VAL A 53 -7.10 -2.77 6.78
N GLU A 54 -7.37 -4.01 7.18
CA GLU A 54 -6.44 -4.77 8.05
C GLU A 54 -5.24 -5.39 7.33
N LYS A 55 -5.36 -5.70 6.03
CA LYS A 55 -4.32 -6.43 5.25
C LYS A 55 -4.07 -5.78 3.89
N ALA A 56 -3.84 -4.47 3.90
CA ALA A 56 -3.44 -3.75 2.69
C ALA A 56 -2.03 -4.21 2.22
N PRO A 57 -1.75 -4.19 0.90
CA PRO A 57 -0.37 -4.29 0.42
C PRO A 57 0.47 -3.16 1.01
N VAL A 58 1.76 -3.44 1.27
CA VAL A 58 2.67 -2.52 1.95
C VAL A 58 3.75 -2.03 1.00
N LEU A 59 3.95 -0.71 0.96
CA LEU A 59 5.12 -0.08 0.35
C LEU A 59 6.14 0.27 1.43
N VAL A 60 7.41 -0.02 1.18
CA VAL A 60 8.52 0.45 2.03
C VAL A 60 9.23 1.58 1.30
N ALA A 61 9.02 2.81 1.76
CA ALA A 61 9.63 4.00 1.20
C ALA A 61 10.98 4.30 1.87
N VAL A 62 12.04 4.44 1.06
CA VAL A 62 13.39 4.81 1.51
C VAL A 62 13.76 6.14 0.87
N HIS A 63 14.04 7.15 1.69
CA HIS A 63 14.31 8.49 1.19
C HIS A 63 15.63 8.55 0.40
N GLY A 64 15.71 9.51 -0.53
CA GLY A 64 16.95 9.87 -1.22
C GLY A 64 17.86 10.77 -0.37
N GLY A 65 18.56 11.71 -1.00
CA GLY A 65 19.49 12.62 -0.29
C GLY A 65 20.96 12.21 -0.39
N GLY A 66 21.29 11.36 -1.38
CA GLY A 66 22.68 11.03 -1.76
C GLY A 66 23.51 10.44 -0.63
N TRP A 67 22.86 9.75 0.33
CA TRP A 67 23.49 9.20 1.54
C TRP A 67 24.14 10.23 2.47
N GLN A 68 23.88 11.52 2.27
CA GLN A 68 24.43 12.59 3.11
C GLN A 68 23.37 13.23 4.00
N VAL A 69 22.12 13.25 3.56
CA VAL A 69 21.01 13.90 4.24
C VAL A 69 19.72 13.11 4.10
N GLY A 70 18.76 13.44 4.97
CA GLY A 70 17.40 12.91 4.92
C GLY A 70 17.03 12.15 6.18
N ASN A 71 15.72 12.02 6.38
CA ASN A 71 15.11 11.18 7.41
C ASN A 71 13.66 10.87 7.00
N ARG A 72 12.96 10.05 7.80
CA ARG A 72 11.55 9.66 7.57
C ARG A 72 10.60 10.83 7.25
N LYS A 73 10.85 12.02 7.81
CA LYS A 73 9.98 13.20 7.64
C LYS A 73 10.02 13.78 6.22
N PHE A 74 10.94 13.35 5.35
CA PHE A 74 10.91 13.70 3.92
C PHE A 74 9.61 13.26 3.25
N TYR A 75 8.91 12.26 3.80
CA TYR A 75 7.62 11.82 3.32
C TYR A 75 6.43 12.48 4.03
N THR A 76 6.60 13.52 4.87
CA THR A 76 5.47 14.12 5.61
C THR A 76 4.28 14.51 4.71
N ASN A 77 4.57 15.03 3.50
CA ASN A 77 3.55 15.44 2.53
C ASN A 77 3.16 14.33 1.54
N TRP A 78 4.00 13.31 1.37
CA TRP A 78 3.80 12.25 0.37
C TRP A 78 3.31 10.94 0.95
N GLY A 79 3.67 10.63 2.20
CA GLY A 79 3.34 9.41 2.91
C GLY A 79 1.86 9.06 2.91
N PRO A 80 0.93 10.02 3.10
CA PRO A 80 -0.49 9.74 2.97
C PRO A 80 -0.97 9.28 1.58
N TYR A 81 -0.14 9.39 0.54
CA TYR A 81 -0.48 9.04 -0.84
C TYR A 81 0.35 7.87 -1.40
N LEU A 82 1.26 7.31 -0.60
CA LEU A 82 2.13 6.18 -0.92
C LEU A 82 1.55 4.86 -0.39
#